data_AF-A0A7X3MM02-F1
#
_entry.id   AF-A0A7X3MM02-F1
#
_cell.length_a   1.000
_cell.length_b   1.000
_cell.length_c   1.000
_cell.angle_alpha   90.00
_cell.angle_beta   90.00
_cell.angle_gamma   90.00
#
_symmetry.space_group_name_H-M   'P 1'
#
loop_
_entity.id
_entity.type
_entity.pdbx_description
1 polymer ?
#
loop_
_entity_poly.entity_id
_entity_poly.type
_entity_poly.pdbx_seq_one_letter_code
_entity_poly.pdbx_strand_id
1 'polypeptide(L)'
;MKRLPWEQGDILCRYYPQFERWKENYASSFWEIFSKLWSHEYICSDTAGSQAARLQKSREADNSLKDGRPVSVYLLFQKALYLMENDKPTEGKELFSHCLGHPDSYDTYLRQLFLKEAIGHQINMSLLAKQMDLAAWDRCTDKVIQELPYTLNSRIQACELHLGKEYPLYSLCLKKYRLEQKLFKGFPLWEELIQTLEDYCLCIMEFYKGLYREEMFEGKNISCLPKECRFAATVLEALEKLEQMQMPEAVRLLSDAIHVKTDMWGVVTELFRQAARRMDDPALQAGDEFLNLAGQMKETLYTLLDAGQTAQASQILKQVLPLIPEELELIWIGQELIRRRKL
;
A
#
# COMPACT_ATOMS: atom_id res chain seq x y z
N MET A 1 12.34 11.87 -29.69
CA MET A 1 12.74 12.72 -28.56
C MET A 1 12.92 14.19 -28.93
N LYS A 2 13.77 14.58 -29.89
CA LYS A 2 13.99 16.01 -30.26
C LYS A 2 12.77 16.78 -30.80
N ARG A 3 11.71 16.08 -31.23
CA ARG A 3 10.46 16.69 -31.74
C ARG A 3 9.37 16.88 -30.67
N LEU A 4 9.62 16.46 -29.43
CA LEU A 4 8.66 16.64 -28.35
C LEU A 4 8.79 18.05 -27.77
N PRO A 5 7.68 18.67 -27.34
CA PRO A 5 7.69 20.04 -26.84
C PRO A 5 8.12 20.07 -25.37
N TRP A 6 9.39 19.77 -25.11
CA TRP A 6 9.96 19.70 -23.74
C TRP A 6 9.89 21.01 -22.96
N GLU A 7 9.68 22.12 -23.68
CA GLU A 7 9.54 23.48 -23.16
C GLU A 7 8.08 23.83 -22.80
N GLN A 8 7.11 23.02 -23.25
CA GLN A 8 5.68 23.26 -23.02
C GLN A 8 5.10 22.16 -22.11
N GLY A 9 5.25 22.34 -20.80
CA GLY A 9 4.78 21.39 -19.79
C GLY A 9 3.33 20.96 -19.98
N ASP A 10 2.44 21.90 -20.31
CA ASP A 10 1.00 21.66 -20.52
C ASP A 10 0.66 20.73 -21.69
N ILE A 11 1.54 20.66 -22.70
CA ILE A 11 1.37 19.74 -23.83
C ILE A 11 2.10 18.43 -23.54
N LEU A 12 3.28 18.51 -22.93
CA LEU A 12 4.11 17.37 -22.63
C LEU A 12 3.46 16.42 -21.61
N CYS A 13 2.68 16.94 -20.64
CA CYS A 13 2.05 16.12 -19.60
C CYS A 13 1.13 15.03 -20.16
N ARG A 14 0.53 15.27 -21.35
CA ARG A 14 -0.30 14.29 -22.07
C ARG A 14 0.48 13.04 -22.51
N TYR A 15 1.80 13.13 -22.54
CA TYR A 15 2.70 12.06 -22.95
C TYR A 15 3.37 11.32 -21.79
N TYR A 16 3.23 11.81 -20.54
CA TYR A 16 3.84 11.17 -19.37
C TYR A 16 3.41 9.70 -19.19
N PRO A 17 2.12 9.33 -19.35
CA PRO A 17 1.72 7.93 -19.24
C PRO A 17 2.39 7.01 -20.26
N GLN A 18 2.59 7.49 -21.50
CA GLN A 18 3.25 6.72 -22.55
C GLN A 18 4.75 6.57 -22.27
N PHE A 19 5.40 7.61 -21.71
CA PHE A 19 6.80 7.51 -21.30
C PHE A 19 7.00 6.53 -20.15
N GLU A 20 6.13 6.55 -19.14
CA GLU A 20 6.21 5.63 -18.02
C GLU A 20 5.96 4.17 -18.45
N ARG A 21 4.97 3.92 -19.31
CA ARG A 21 4.80 2.58 -19.92
C ARG A 21 6.02 2.14 -20.73
N TRP A 22 6.67 3.06 -21.42
CA TRP A 22 7.88 2.74 -22.16
C TRP A 22 9.05 2.43 -21.22
N LYS A 23 9.21 3.18 -20.12
CA LYS A 23 10.19 2.91 -19.06
C LYS A 23 9.99 1.53 -18.43
N GLU A 24 8.76 1.17 -18.11
CA GLU A 24 8.42 -0.14 -17.51
C GLU A 24 8.80 -1.32 -18.44
N ASN A 25 8.59 -1.18 -19.75
CA ASN A 25 8.87 -2.25 -20.71
C ASN A 25 10.32 -2.26 -21.23
N TYR A 26 11.00 -1.12 -21.23
CA TYR A 26 12.30 -0.95 -21.90
C TYR A 26 13.26 -0.06 -21.08
N ALA A 27 13.42 -0.35 -19.78
CA ALA A 27 14.17 0.49 -18.84
C ALA A 27 15.59 0.85 -19.30
N SER A 28 16.38 -0.11 -19.79
CA SER A 28 17.75 0.15 -20.24
C SER A 28 17.81 1.11 -21.43
N SER A 29 16.99 0.87 -22.46
CA SER A 29 16.88 1.74 -23.63
C SER A 29 16.29 3.11 -23.28
N PHE A 30 15.36 3.16 -22.33
CA PHE A 30 14.80 4.40 -21.81
C PHE A 30 15.90 5.28 -21.21
N TRP A 31 16.70 4.74 -20.28
CA TRP A 31 17.78 5.48 -19.64
C TRP A 31 18.91 5.85 -20.61
N GLU A 32 19.24 4.99 -21.58
CA GLU A 32 20.23 5.33 -22.61
C GLU A 32 19.79 6.52 -23.47
N ILE A 33 18.49 6.63 -23.77
CA ILE A 33 17.93 7.71 -24.58
C ILE A 33 17.73 8.98 -23.74
N PHE A 34 17.25 8.85 -22.50
CA PHE A 34 17.07 9.98 -21.59
C PHE A 34 18.40 10.57 -21.10
N SER A 35 19.43 9.76 -20.85
CA SER A 35 20.77 10.25 -20.49
C SER A 35 21.42 11.08 -21.60
N LYS A 36 21.13 10.78 -22.87
CA LYS A 36 21.54 11.61 -24.02
C LYS A 36 20.86 12.98 -24.04
N LEU A 37 19.66 13.10 -23.46
CA LEU A 37 18.99 14.40 -23.28
C LEU A 37 19.63 15.23 -22.15
N TRP A 38 20.33 14.60 -21.20
CA TRP A 38 21.01 15.31 -20.12
C TRP A 38 22.47 15.63 -20.44
N SER A 39 23.16 14.78 -21.23
CA SER A 39 24.60 14.89 -21.54
C SER A 39 24.91 15.84 -22.70
N HIS A 40 24.01 15.96 -23.68
CA HIS A 40 24.11 16.99 -24.72
C HIS A 40 23.20 18.17 -24.36
N GLU A 41 23.76 19.24 -23.78
CA GLU A 41 23.21 20.62 -23.69
C GLU A 41 22.28 21.04 -22.53
N TYR A 42 21.85 20.17 -21.62
CA TYR A 42 20.67 20.53 -20.80
C TYR A 42 20.88 20.88 -19.32
N ILE A 43 21.98 20.53 -18.63
CA ILE A 43 22.13 20.87 -17.20
C ILE A 43 23.60 21.12 -16.84
N CYS A 44 23.92 22.29 -16.28
CA CYS A 44 25.27 22.70 -15.92
C CYS A 44 25.69 22.05 -14.60
N SER A 45 26.57 21.05 -14.62
CA SER A 45 27.28 20.60 -13.44
C SER A 45 28.72 21.14 -13.45
N ASP A 46 28.94 22.32 -12.87
CA ASP A 46 30.30 22.75 -12.52
C ASP A 46 30.36 23.05 -11.01
N THR A 47 30.75 22.04 -10.25
CA THR A 47 31.09 22.14 -8.83
C THR A 47 32.53 22.64 -8.67
N ALA A 48 32.70 23.95 -8.52
CA ALA A 48 33.89 24.55 -7.89
C ALA A 48 33.54 25.92 -7.29
N GLY A 49 33.00 25.93 -6.06
CA GLY A 49 32.68 27.17 -5.35
C GLY A 49 32.07 26.96 -3.96
N SER A 50 32.37 27.87 -3.04
CA SER A 50 32.06 27.75 -1.60
C SER A 50 30.58 27.55 -1.27
N GLN A 51 30.31 26.98 -0.10
CA GLN A 51 28.98 26.57 0.41
C GLN A 51 27.89 27.66 0.33
N ALA A 52 28.25 28.94 0.43
CA ALA A 52 27.31 30.06 0.33
C ALA A 52 26.89 30.37 -1.11
N ALA A 53 27.73 30.08 -2.11
CA ALA A 53 27.39 30.23 -3.53
C ALA A 53 26.49 29.10 -4.05
N ARG A 54 26.48 27.93 -3.39
CA ARG A 54 25.66 26.77 -3.78
C ARG A 54 24.16 27.02 -3.70
N LEU A 55 23.70 27.71 -2.65
CA LEU A 55 22.26 27.90 -2.42
C LEU A 55 21.63 28.97 -3.33
N GLN A 56 22.43 29.90 -3.85
CA GLN A 56 21.95 31.01 -4.68
C GLN A 56 22.18 30.79 -6.18
N LYS A 57 23.30 30.13 -6.59
CA LYS A 57 23.52 29.73 -7.99
C LYS A 57 22.81 28.43 -8.41
N SER A 58 22.52 27.50 -7.50
CA SER A 58 21.72 26.30 -7.83
C SER A 58 20.29 26.66 -8.23
N ARG A 59 19.71 27.73 -7.64
CA ARG A 59 18.36 28.20 -7.98
C ARG A 59 18.22 28.71 -9.43
N GLU A 60 19.29 29.24 -10.01
CA GLU A 60 19.28 29.85 -11.35
C GLU A 60 19.90 28.93 -12.42
N ALA A 61 20.87 28.06 -12.06
CA ALA A 61 21.57 27.20 -13.02
C ALA A 61 20.92 25.83 -13.26
N ASP A 62 20.03 25.34 -12.38
CA ASP A 62 19.43 24.01 -12.49
C ASP A 62 18.10 23.97 -13.28
N ASN A 63 17.53 25.14 -13.62
CA ASN A 63 16.20 25.25 -14.24
C ASN A 63 16.22 25.64 -15.72
N SER A 64 17.39 25.84 -16.32
CA SER A 64 17.49 26.26 -17.72
C SER A 64 18.55 25.49 -18.50
N LEU A 65 18.18 25.14 -19.73
CA LEU A 65 19.09 24.81 -20.83
C LEU A 65 20.28 25.77 -20.92
N LYS A 66 21.39 25.36 -21.55
CA LYS A 66 22.50 26.27 -21.90
C LYS A 66 22.06 27.53 -22.68
N ASP A 67 20.90 27.45 -23.34
CA ASP A 67 20.27 28.54 -24.11
C ASP A 67 19.21 29.35 -23.32
N GLY A 68 19.05 29.14 -22.01
CA GLY A 68 18.13 29.91 -21.16
C GLY A 68 16.65 29.50 -21.21
N ARG A 69 16.32 28.35 -21.83
CA ARG A 69 14.94 27.85 -21.90
C ARG A 69 14.59 26.92 -20.72
N PRO A 70 13.34 26.94 -20.22
CA PRO A 70 12.94 26.13 -19.07
C PRO A 70 12.91 24.63 -19.40
N VAL A 71 13.47 23.82 -18.51
CA VAL A 71 13.41 22.34 -18.61
C VAL A 71 12.13 21.85 -17.95
N SER A 72 11.34 21.02 -18.64
CA SER A 72 10.15 20.40 -18.05
C SER A 72 10.49 19.66 -16.74
N VAL A 73 9.67 19.86 -15.71
CA VAL A 73 9.79 19.20 -14.39
C VAL A 73 9.91 17.69 -14.51
N TYR A 74 9.18 17.07 -15.43
CA TYR A 74 9.28 15.64 -15.68
C TYR A 74 10.70 15.18 -16.06
N LEU A 75 11.45 15.96 -16.85
CA LEU A 75 12.82 15.60 -17.20
C LEU A 75 13.77 15.71 -16.00
N LEU A 76 13.61 16.75 -15.19
CA LEU A 76 14.35 16.92 -13.94
C LEU A 76 14.05 15.77 -12.98
N PHE A 77 12.79 15.37 -12.90
CA PHE A 77 12.35 14.21 -12.12
C PHE A 77 12.96 12.90 -12.61
N GLN A 78 12.94 12.60 -13.92
CA GLN A 78 13.58 11.38 -14.43
C GLN A 78 15.09 11.39 -14.17
N LYS A 79 15.76 12.56 -14.25
CA LYS A 79 17.17 12.68 -13.86
C LYS A 79 17.37 12.39 -12.38
N ALA A 80 16.50 12.90 -11.52
CA ALA A 80 16.56 12.64 -10.08
C ALA A 80 16.47 11.14 -9.78
N LEU A 81 15.55 10.42 -10.43
CA LEU A 81 15.42 8.96 -10.32
C LEU A 81 16.70 8.25 -10.78
N TYR A 82 17.22 8.60 -11.96
CA TYR A 82 18.46 8.01 -12.47
C TYR A 82 19.66 8.20 -11.54
N LEU A 83 19.82 9.40 -10.97
CA LEU A 83 20.89 9.69 -10.01
C LEU A 83 20.73 8.92 -8.70
N MET A 84 19.49 8.66 -8.27
CA MET A 84 19.22 7.86 -7.08
C MET A 84 19.58 6.38 -7.25
N GLU A 85 19.45 5.84 -8.46
CA GLU A 85 19.70 4.42 -8.74
C GLU A 85 21.16 4.09 -9.07
N ASN A 86 21.94 5.04 -9.61
CA ASN A 86 23.27 4.75 -10.15
C ASN A 86 24.39 5.47 -9.42
N ASP A 87 24.44 6.80 -9.52
CA ASP A 87 25.69 7.53 -9.31
C ASP A 87 25.76 8.27 -7.98
N LYS A 88 24.66 8.89 -7.53
CA LYS A 88 24.69 9.90 -6.45
C LYS A 88 23.33 10.04 -5.74
N PRO A 89 23.04 9.19 -4.74
CA PRO A 89 21.72 9.13 -4.12
C PRO A 89 21.32 10.39 -3.33
N THR A 90 22.28 11.12 -2.77
CA THR A 90 22.02 12.38 -2.07
C THR A 90 21.62 13.50 -3.04
N GLU A 91 22.40 13.71 -4.10
CA GLU A 91 22.10 14.71 -5.14
C GLU A 91 20.76 14.38 -5.84
N GLY A 92 20.47 13.11 -6.09
CA GLY A 92 19.18 12.68 -6.63
C GLY A 92 18.00 13.03 -5.73
N LYS A 93 18.10 12.81 -4.41
CA LYS A 93 17.05 13.20 -3.44
C LYS A 93 16.85 14.71 -3.33
N GLU A 94 17.94 15.48 -3.39
CA GLU A 94 17.88 16.94 -3.41
C GLU A 94 17.16 17.45 -4.67
N LEU A 95 17.51 16.91 -5.85
CA LEU A 95 16.86 17.25 -7.11
C LEU A 95 15.39 16.83 -7.13
N PHE A 96 15.05 15.68 -6.55
CA PHE A 96 13.66 15.25 -6.40
C PHE A 96 12.87 16.24 -5.53
N SER A 97 13.44 16.65 -4.40
CA SER A 97 12.82 17.63 -3.49
C SER A 97 12.60 18.97 -4.17
N HIS A 98 13.51 19.36 -5.08
CA HIS A 98 13.35 20.53 -5.93
C HIS A 98 12.20 20.38 -6.93
N CYS A 99 12.04 19.20 -7.56
CA CYS A 99 10.94 18.92 -8.49
C CYS A 99 9.56 19.04 -7.81
N LEU A 100 9.45 18.59 -6.56
CA LEU A 100 8.23 18.77 -5.76
C LEU A 100 7.88 20.26 -5.60
N GLY A 101 8.88 21.13 -5.44
CA GLY A 101 8.70 22.58 -5.24
C GLY A 101 8.40 23.39 -6.50
N HIS A 102 8.46 22.78 -7.68
CA HIS A 102 8.41 23.52 -8.95
C HIS A 102 6.99 24.04 -9.29
N PRO A 103 6.82 25.25 -9.85
CA PRO A 103 5.50 25.77 -10.23
C PRO A 103 4.71 24.88 -11.19
N ASP A 104 5.35 24.16 -12.10
CA ASP A 104 4.66 23.25 -13.03
C ASP A 104 4.35 21.86 -12.42
N SER A 105 4.52 21.67 -11.10
CA SER A 105 4.23 20.41 -10.39
C SER A 105 2.73 20.14 -10.15
N TYR A 106 1.84 21.02 -10.62
CA TYR A 106 0.40 20.90 -10.38
C TYR A 106 -0.28 19.79 -11.20
N ASP A 107 0.39 19.24 -12.21
CA ASP A 107 -0.15 18.17 -13.04
C ASP A 107 -0.53 16.95 -12.20
N THR A 108 -1.75 16.43 -12.42
CA THR A 108 -2.31 15.35 -11.60
C THR A 108 -1.54 14.05 -11.77
N TYR A 109 -1.09 13.74 -12.99
CA TYR A 109 -0.33 12.52 -13.25
C TYR A 109 1.08 12.61 -12.65
N LEU A 110 1.73 13.77 -12.79
CA LEU A 110 3.04 14.00 -12.20
C LEU A 110 3.02 13.91 -10.67
N ARG A 111 1.98 14.42 -10.00
CA ARG A 111 1.78 14.26 -8.55
C ARG A 111 1.63 12.80 -8.13
N GLN A 112 0.95 11.98 -8.94
CA GLN A 112 0.84 10.54 -8.71
C GLN A 112 2.22 9.87 -8.82
N LEU A 113 3.03 10.23 -9.82
CA LEU A 113 4.41 9.74 -9.94
C LEU A 113 5.28 10.17 -8.76
N PHE A 114 5.19 11.43 -8.34
CA PHE A 114 5.91 11.94 -7.17
C PHE A 114 5.55 11.17 -5.91
N LEU A 115 4.26 10.93 -5.66
CA LEU A 115 3.82 10.16 -4.50
C LEU A 115 4.32 8.71 -4.56
N LYS A 116 4.18 8.05 -5.73
CA LYS A 116 4.65 6.67 -5.96
C LYS A 116 6.15 6.53 -5.65
N GLU A 117 6.97 7.40 -6.24
CA GLU A 117 8.42 7.33 -6.09
C GLU A 117 8.88 7.83 -4.71
N ALA A 118 8.18 8.79 -4.09
CA ALA A 118 8.49 9.21 -2.73
C ALA A 118 8.26 8.08 -1.71
N ILE A 119 7.19 7.29 -1.87
CA ILE A 119 6.96 6.07 -1.07
C ILE A 119 8.06 5.05 -1.37
N GLY A 120 8.37 4.84 -2.66
CA GLY A 120 9.43 3.92 -3.09
C GLY A 120 10.78 4.23 -2.45
N HIS A 121 11.22 5.48 -2.51
CA HIS A 121 12.55 5.92 -2.07
C HIS A 121 12.60 6.50 -0.65
N GLN A 122 11.48 6.50 0.08
CA GLN A 122 11.34 7.08 1.43
C GLN A 122 11.77 8.56 1.47
N ILE A 123 11.20 9.35 0.55
CA ILE A 123 11.44 10.79 0.45
C ILE A 123 10.36 11.53 1.27
N ASN A 124 10.73 12.63 1.90
CA ASN A 124 9.80 13.46 2.66
C ASN A 124 8.73 14.09 1.73
N MET A 125 7.45 13.87 2.06
CA MET A 125 6.30 14.30 1.26
C MET A 125 5.60 15.54 1.81
N SER A 126 6.09 16.18 2.88
CA SER A 126 5.51 17.40 3.47
C SER A 126 5.32 18.51 2.44
N LEU A 127 6.23 18.64 1.48
CA LEU A 127 6.12 19.63 0.41
C LEU A 127 4.96 19.33 -0.54
N LEU A 128 4.73 18.06 -0.87
CA LEU A 128 3.61 17.63 -1.70
C LEU A 128 2.27 17.83 -0.97
N ALA A 129 2.22 17.47 0.32
CA ALA A 129 1.05 17.70 1.17
C ALA A 129 0.69 19.19 1.28
N LYS A 130 1.70 20.06 1.42
CA LYS A 130 1.52 21.52 1.49
C LYS A 130 0.91 22.13 0.22
N GLN A 131 1.20 21.55 -0.96
CA GLN A 131 0.78 22.07 -2.27
C GLN A 131 -0.58 21.53 -2.74
N MET A 132 -1.13 20.55 -2.04
CA MET A 132 -2.36 19.88 -2.42
C MET A 132 -3.44 20.15 -1.37
N ASP A 133 -4.64 20.47 -1.82
CA ASP A 133 -5.79 20.39 -0.92
C ASP A 133 -6.05 18.93 -0.51
N LEU A 134 -6.74 18.75 0.62
CA LEU A 134 -6.96 17.42 1.20
C LEU A 134 -7.73 16.49 0.25
N ALA A 135 -8.67 17.01 -0.54
CA ALA A 135 -9.47 16.19 -1.45
C ALA A 135 -8.64 15.71 -2.66
N ALA A 136 -7.75 16.56 -3.18
CA ALA A 136 -6.80 16.21 -4.22
C ALA A 136 -5.76 15.19 -3.70
N TRP A 137 -5.31 15.35 -2.46
CA TRP A 137 -4.41 14.40 -1.80
C TRP A 137 -5.07 13.03 -1.62
N ASP A 138 -6.30 12.99 -1.11
CA ASP A 138 -7.05 11.74 -0.89
C ASP A 138 -7.22 10.96 -2.20
N ARG A 139 -7.67 11.63 -3.29
CA ARG A 139 -7.78 11.00 -4.62
C ARG A 139 -6.45 10.53 -5.20
N CYS A 140 -5.37 11.30 -5.00
CA CYS A 140 -4.04 10.91 -5.46
C CYS A 140 -3.55 9.67 -4.70
N THR A 141 -3.76 9.67 -3.39
CA THR A 141 -3.33 8.61 -2.47
C THR A 141 -4.06 7.29 -2.76
N ASP A 142 -5.37 7.35 -2.95
CA ASP A 142 -6.20 6.20 -3.36
C ASP A 142 -5.60 5.50 -4.57
N LYS A 143 -5.44 6.27 -5.66
CA LYS A 143 -4.99 5.75 -6.94
C LYS A 143 -3.58 5.15 -6.85
N VAL A 144 -2.65 5.87 -6.21
CA VAL A 144 -1.27 5.41 -6.10
C VAL A 144 -1.18 4.13 -5.25
N ILE A 145 -1.85 4.06 -4.10
CA ILE A 145 -1.76 2.90 -3.22
C ILE A 145 -2.45 1.66 -3.82
N GLN A 146 -3.54 1.84 -4.57
CA GLN A 146 -4.17 0.74 -5.30
C GLN A 146 -3.23 0.11 -6.35
N GLU A 147 -2.45 0.93 -7.06
CA GLU A 147 -1.49 0.49 -8.09
C GLU A 147 -0.19 -0.08 -7.50
N LEU A 148 0.21 0.35 -6.30
CA LEU A 148 1.44 -0.12 -5.67
C LEU A 148 1.37 -1.63 -5.31
N PRO A 149 2.51 -2.34 -5.43
CA PRO A 149 2.62 -3.72 -4.94
C PRO A 149 2.54 -3.75 -3.41
N TYR A 150 1.95 -4.84 -2.87
CA TYR A 150 1.79 -5.02 -1.43
C TYR A 150 3.13 -5.08 -0.66
N THR A 151 4.22 -5.45 -1.34
CA THR A 151 5.58 -5.47 -0.76
C THR A 151 6.05 -4.11 -0.26
N LEU A 152 5.42 -3.01 -0.70
CA LEU A 152 5.73 -1.65 -0.24
C LEU A 152 4.83 -1.16 0.90
N ASN A 153 3.96 -2.00 1.47
CA ASN A 153 3.05 -1.59 2.54
C ASN A 153 3.77 -1.02 3.77
N SER A 154 4.89 -1.63 4.19
CA SER A 154 5.73 -1.15 5.28
C SER A 154 6.38 0.21 4.99
N ARG A 155 6.70 0.48 3.72
CA ARG A 155 7.20 1.78 3.26
C ARG A 155 6.13 2.87 3.31
N ILE A 156 4.87 2.53 3.04
CA ILE A 156 3.74 3.44 3.22
C ILE A 156 3.56 3.78 4.71
N GLN A 157 3.69 2.79 5.61
CA GLN A 157 3.59 3.01 7.05
C GLN A 157 4.66 3.97 7.58
N ALA A 158 5.91 3.83 7.13
CA ALA A 158 6.97 4.77 7.49
C ALA A 158 6.65 6.20 7.04
N CYS A 159 6.13 6.36 5.82
CA CYS A 159 5.68 7.64 5.28
C CYS A 159 4.53 8.27 6.10
N GLU A 160 3.54 7.46 6.48
CA GLU A 160 2.42 7.85 7.35
C GLU A 160 2.92 8.46 8.66
N LEU A 161 3.83 7.77 9.35
CA LEU A 161 4.39 8.20 10.64
C LEU A 161 5.18 9.51 10.54
N HIS A 162 5.94 9.68 9.46
CA HIS A 162 6.69 10.91 9.22
C HIS A 162 5.75 12.09 8.94
N LEU A 163 4.73 11.88 8.09
CA LEU A 163 3.80 12.94 7.68
C LEU A 163 2.86 13.35 8.81
N GLY A 164 2.48 12.43 9.69
CA GLY A 164 1.49 12.65 10.75
C GLY A 164 1.86 13.74 11.76
N LYS A 165 3.14 14.10 11.89
CA LYS A 165 3.59 15.16 12.79
C LYS A 165 3.18 16.56 12.33
N GLU A 166 3.13 16.78 11.02
CA GLU A 166 2.86 18.10 10.41
C GLU A 166 1.50 18.15 9.74
N TYR A 167 1.05 17.03 9.15
CA TYR A 167 -0.18 16.93 8.36
C TYR A 167 -0.99 15.69 8.78
N PRO A 168 -1.66 15.71 9.95
CA PRO A 168 -2.33 14.53 10.51
C PRO A 168 -3.43 13.97 9.60
N LEU A 169 -4.29 14.81 9.00
CA LEU A 169 -5.34 14.35 8.09
C LEU A 169 -4.78 13.70 6.81
N TYR A 170 -3.65 14.21 6.30
CA TYR A 170 -2.99 13.66 5.12
C TYR A 170 -2.35 12.30 5.42
N SER A 171 -1.81 12.16 6.64
CA SER A 171 -1.31 10.88 7.17
C SER A 171 -2.43 9.86 7.32
N LEU A 172 -3.61 10.26 7.80
CA LEU A 172 -4.78 9.38 7.89
C LEU A 172 -5.26 8.90 6.51
N CYS A 173 -5.17 9.70 5.45
CA CYS A 173 -5.41 9.22 4.08
C CYS A 173 -4.45 8.07 3.71
N LEU A 174 -3.14 8.21 3.99
CA LEU A 174 -2.16 7.15 3.74
C LEU A 174 -2.48 5.89 4.55
N LYS A 175 -2.79 6.05 5.84
CA LYS A 175 -3.17 4.96 6.75
C LYS A 175 -4.39 4.21 6.24
N LYS A 176 -5.46 4.93 5.87
CA LYS A 176 -6.72 4.38 5.35
C LYS A 176 -6.45 3.43 4.19
N TYR A 177 -5.77 3.92 3.14
CA TYR A 177 -5.53 3.14 1.94
C TYR A 177 -4.46 2.05 2.14
N ARG A 178 -3.50 2.24 3.05
CA ARG A 178 -2.54 1.20 3.44
C ARG A 178 -3.25 0.00 4.10
N LEU A 179 -4.17 0.27 5.02
CA LEU A 179 -4.97 -0.75 5.70
C LEU A 179 -5.94 -1.42 4.74
N GLU A 180 -6.57 -0.65 3.85
CA GLU A 180 -7.40 -1.20 2.77
C GLU A 180 -6.62 -2.14 1.84
N GLN A 181 -5.39 -1.75 1.47
CA GLN A 181 -4.49 -2.62 0.70
C GLN A 181 -4.15 -3.91 1.47
N LYS A 182 -3.96 -3.82 2.79
CA LYS A 182 -3.68 -4.97 3.65
C LYS A 182 -4.89 -5.92 3.74
N LEU A 183 -6.10 -5.38 3.85
CA LEU A 183 -7.33 -6.17 3.83
C LEU A 183 -7.57 -6.88 2.49
N PHE A 184 -7.29 -6.20 1.36
CA PHE A 184 -7.56 -6.77 0.03
C PHE A 184 -6.45 -7.66 -0.52
N LYS A 185 -5.18 -7.36 -0.24
CA LYS A 185 -4.02 -8.05 -0.84
C LYS A 185 -3.20 -8.86 0.18
N GLY A 186 -3.41 -8.66 1.48
CA GLY A 186 -2.59 -9.26 2.53
C GLY A 186 -3.01 -10.68 2.95
N PHE A 187 -4.24 -11.11 2.62
CA PHE A 187 -4.82 -12.39 3.03
C PHE A 187 -4.62 -12.69 4.54
N PRO A 188 -5.01 -11.76 5.43
CA PRO A 188 -4.76 -11.92 6.86
C PRO A 188 -5.57 -13.09 7.46
N LEU A 189 -4.96 -13.77 8.42
CA LEU A 189 -5.64 -14.73 9.30
C LEU A 189 -6.48 -14.00 10.34
N TRP A 190 -7.26 -14.73 11.14
CA TRP A 190 -8.33 -14.18 11.97
C TRP A 190 -7.92 -12.99 12.83
N GLU A 191 -6.90 -13.16 13.67
CA GLU A 191 -6.45 -12.13 14.60
C GLU A 191 -5.97 -10.88 13.86
N GLU A 192 -5.24 -11.07 12.76
CA GLU A 192 -4.76 -9.96 11.93
C GLU A 192 -5.89 -9.31 11.11
N LEU A 193 -6.88 -10.08 10.66
CA LEU A 193 -8.03 -9.62 9.89
C LEU A 193 -8.91 -8.72 10.76
N ILE A 194 -9.27 -9.19 11.96
CA ILE A 194 -10.04 -8.42 12.94
C ILE A 194 -9.31 -7.13 13.27
N GLN A 195 -8.04 -7.21 13.69
CA GLN A 195 -7.28 -6.03 14.08
C GLN A 195 -7.12 -5.04 12.92
N THR A 196 -6.82 -5.53 11.71
CA THR A 196 -6.64 -4.64 10.55
C THR A 196 -7.95 -3.98 10.14
N LEU A 197 -9.08 -4.70 10.24
CA LEU A 197 -10.40 -4.15 9.93
C LEU A 197 -10.84 -3.12 10.98
N GLU A 198 -10.57 -3.39 12.26
CA GLU A 198 -10.79 -2.45 13.35
C GLU A 198 -9.95 -1.18 13.15
N ASP A 199 -8.64 -1.32 12.95
CA ASP A 199 -7.71 -0.21 12.69
C ASP A 199 -8.16 0.63 11.50
N TYR A 200 -8.67 -0.01 10.44
CA TYR A 200 -9.20 0.65 9.25
C TYR A 200 -10.43 1.49 9.59
N CYS A 201 -11.39 0.91 10.31
CA CYS A 201 -12.60 1.61 10.71
C CYS A 201 -12.29 2.75 11.68
N LEU A 202 -11.42 2.54 12.67
CA LEU A 202 -10.97 3.59 13.60
C LEU A 202 -10.25 4.72 12.85
N CYS A 203 -9.41 4.40 11.86
CA CYS A 203 -8.75 5.41 11.03
C CYS A 203 -9.76 6.28 10.27
N ILE A 204 -10.82 5.70 9.70
CA ILE A 204 -11.91 6.44 9.07
C ILE A 204 -12.61 7.35 10.08
N MET A 205 -12.93 6.83 11.26
CA MET A 205 -13.60 7.60 12.30
C MET A 205 -12.73 8.79 12.76
N GLU A 206 -11.43 8.57 12.97
CA GLU A 206 -10.48 9.61 13.33
C GLU A 206 -10.38 10.70 12.26
N PHE A 207 -10.30 10.30 10.98
CA PHE A 207 -10.27 11.23 9.86
C PHE A 207 -11.50 12.14 9.84
N TYR A 208 -12.70 11.56 9.93
CA TYR A 208 -13.93 12.34 9.88
C TYR A 208 -14.18 13.15 11.14
N LYS A 209 -13.73 12.70 12.32
CA LYS A 209 -13.75 13.50 13.57
C LYS A 209 -12.86 14.74 13.48
N GLY A 210 -11.80 14.70 12.67
CA GLY A 210 -11.00 15.88 12.35
C GLY A 210 -11.68 16.89 11.41
N LEU A 211 -12.81 16.52 10.77
CA LEU A 211 -13.52 17.34 9.79
C LEU A 211 -14.91 17.81 10.28
N TYR A 212 -15.59 16.97 11.05
CA TYR A 212 -16.95 17.21 11.54
C TYR A 212 -16.96 17.39 13.05
N ARG A 213 -18.00 18.06 13.55
CA ARG A 213 -18.20 18.19 15.00
C ARG A 213 -18.66 16.86 15.61
N GLU A 214 -18.37 16.67 16.89
CA GLU A 214 -18.64 15.42 17.62
C GLU A 214 -20.12 15.05 17.62
N GLU A 215 -21.04 16.03 17.65
CA GLU A 215 -22.49 15.76 17.72
C GLU A 215 -23.03 15.07 16.45
N MET A 216 -22.28 15.13 15.34
CA MET A 216 -22.62 14.42 14.11
C MET A 216 -22.46 12.90 14.24
N PHE A 217 -21.67 12.44 15.20
CA PHE A 217 -21.41 11.03 15.47
C PHE A 217 -22.36 10.42 16.50
N GLU A 218 -23.40 11.16 16.91
CA GLU A 218 -24.35 10.72 17.93
C GLU A 218 -25.72 10.37 17.35
N GLY A 219 -26.29 9.27 17.85
CA GLY A 219 -27.66 8.85 17.58
C GLY A 219 -28.00 8.80 16.08
N LYS A 220 -29.05 9.54 15.69
CA LYS A 220 -29.54 9.53 14.31
C LYS A 220 -28.69 10.38 13.36
N ASN A 221 -27.80 11.25 13.88
CA ASN A 221 -27.02 12.17 13.05
C ASN A 221 -25.96 11.44 12.20
N ILE A 222 -25.51 10.26 12.64
CA ILE A 222 -24.61 9.38 11.87
C ILE A 222 -25.16 9.11 10.46
N SER A 223 -26.48 9.05 10.29
CA SER A 223 -27.10 8.81 8.99
C SER A 223 -26.79 9.89 7.94
N CYS A 224 -26.44 11.10 8.38
CA CYS A 224 -26.06 12.22 7.53
C CYS A 224 -24.57 12.22 7.15
N LEU A 225 -23.75 11.37 7.78
CA LEU A 225 -22.31 11.29 7.50
C LEU A 225 -22.03 10.50 6.21
N PRO A 226 -20.83 10.71 5.61
CA PRO A 226 -20.38 9.95 4.44
C PRO A 226 -20.50 8.43 4.65
N LYS A 227 -20.73 7.71 3.53
CA LYS A 227 -20.93 6.24 3.55
C LYS A 227 -19.81 5.49 4.28
N GLU A 228 -18.57 5.96 4.17
CA GLU A 228 -17.40 5.36 4.83
C GLU A 228 -17.50 5.44 6.34
N CYS A 229 -17.96 6.57 6.87
CA CYS A 229 -18.13 6.76 8.31
C CYS A 229 -19.25 5.88 8.86
N ARG A 230 -20.38 5.79 8.13
CA ARG A 230 -21.50 4.91 8.49
C ARG A 230 -21.09 3.44 8.47
N PHE A 231 -20.32 3.04 7.45
CA PHE A 231 -19.71 1.71 7.38
C PHE A 231 -18.81 1.45 8.59
N ALA A 232 -17.85 2.34 8.86
CA ALA A 232 -16.90 2.17 9.96
C ALA A 232 -17.59 2.05 11.33
N ALA A 233 -18.57 2.92 11.63
CA ALA A 233 -19.32 2.85 12.87
C ALA A 233 -20.08 1.52 13.02
N THR A 234 -20.73 1.05 11.95
CA THR A 234 -21.50 -0.20 11.96
C THR A 234 -20.59 -1.43 12.12
N VAL A 235 -19.44 -1.44 11.45
CA VAL A 235 -18.47 -2.54 11.55
C VAL A 235 -17.82 -2.59 12.92
N LEU A 236 -17.45 -1.45 13.53
CA LEU A 236 -16.91 -1.44 14.88
C LEU A 236 -17.89 -2.01 15.90
N GLU A 237 -19.18 -1.64 15.80
CA GLU A 237 -20.23 -2.25 16.63
C GLU A 237 -20.33 -3.76 16.36
N ALA A 238 -20.22 -4.20 15.10
CA ALA A 238 -20.27 -5.62 14.78
C ALA A 238 -19.07 -6.42 15.33
N LEU A 239 -17.87 -5.84 15.30
CA LEU A 239 -16.67 -6.45 15.88
C LEU A 239 -16.82 -6.60 17.40
N GLU A 240 -17.34 -5.59 18.09
CA GLU A 240 -17.65 -5.68 19.52
C GLU A 240 -18.66 -6.80 19.81
N LYS A 241 -19.68 -6.97 18.95
CA LYS A 241 -20.64 -8.08 19.07
C LYS A 241 -20.02 -9.44 18.84
N LEU A 242 -19.05 -9.56 17.92
CA LEU A 242 -18.28 -10.80 17.75
C LEU A 242 -17.48 -11.14 19.00
N GLU A 243 -16.82 -10.17 19.62
CA GLU A 243 -16.09 -10.37 20.89
C GLU A 243 -17.02 -10.81 22.03
N GLN A 244 -18.23 -10.26 22.08
CA GLN A 244 -19.27 -10.61 23.05
C GLN A 244 -19.97 -11.96 22.74
N MET A 245 -19.53 -12.68 21.70
CA MET A 245 -20.16 -13.91 21.18
C MET A 245 -21.63 -13.74 20.76
N GLN A 246 -22.05 -12.50 20.46
CA GLN A 246 -23.37 -12.15 19.96
C GLN A 246 -23.42 -12.28 18.42
N MET A 247 -23.27 -13.52 17.94
CA MET A 247 -23.13 -13.82 16.51
C MET A 247 -24.32 -13.35 15.65
N PRO A 248 -25.60 -13.54 16.06
CA PRO A 248 -26.74 -13.09 15.25
C PRO A 248 -26.72 -11.57 15.03
N GLU A 249 -26.41 -10.81 16.07
CA GLU A 249 -26.31 -9.35 16.02
C GLU A 249 -25.13 -8.90 15.15
N ALA A 250 -23.96 -9.53 15.31
CA ALA A 250 -22.79 -9.26 14.47
C ALA A 250 -23.07 -9.51 12.99
N VAL A 251 -23.71 -10.64 12.65
CA VAL A 251 -24.07 -10.99 11.26
C VAL A 251 -25.03 -9.98 10.67
N ARG A 252 -26.03 -9.54 11.44
CA ARG A 252 -26.98 -8.52 10.99
C ARG A 252 -26.25 -7.20 10.70
N LEU A 253 -25.42 -6.72 11.62
CA LEU A 253 -24.68 -5.47 11.46
C LEU A 253 -23.70 -5.49 10.28
N LEU A 254 -22.95 -6.58 10.11
CA LEU A 254 -22.03 -6.74 8.97
C LEU A 254 -22.79 -6.78 7.63
N SER A 255 -23.97 -7.43 7.61
CA SER A 255 -24.84 -7.45 6.43
C SER A 255 -25.36 -6.06 6.09
N ASP A 256 -25.76 -5.28 7.10
CA ASP A 256 -26.18 -3.88 6.94
C ASP A 256 -25.02 -3.01 6.42
N ALA A 257 -23.80 -3.20 6.96
CA ALA A 257 -22.61 -2.44 6.57
C ALA A 257 -22.23 -2.62 5.10
N ILE A 258 -22.30 -3.85 4.59
CA ILE A 258 -22.03 -4.17 3.19
C ILE A 258 -22.87 -3.31 2.23
N HIS A 259 -24.16 -3.13 2.54
CA HIS A 259 -25.06 -2.39 1.67
C HIS A 259 -24.72 -0.89 1.61
N VAL A 260 -24.00 -0.38 2.62
CA VAL A 260 -23.50 0.99 2.66
C VAL A 260 -22.22 1.16 1.84
N LYS A 261 -21.28 0.21 1.92
CA LYS A 261 -20.04 0.21 1.13
C LYS A 261 -19.78 -1.17 0.51
N THR A 262 -20.19 -1.29 -0.74
CA THR A 262 -20.11 -2.55 -1.52
C THR A 262 -18.68 -3.01 -1.79
N ASP A 263 -17.71 -2.09 -1.83
CA ASP A 263 -16.30 -2.42 -2.14
C ASP A 263 -15.68 -3.36 -1.10
N MET A 264 -16.23 -3.40 0.13
CA MET A 264 -15.74 -4.21 1.25
C MET A 264 -16.35 -5.61 1.31
N TRP A 265 -17.19 -5.99 0.34
CA TRP A 265 -17.86 -7.30 0.34
C TRP A 265 -16.90 -8.47 0.50
N GLY A 266 -15.75 -8.44 -0.19
CA GLY A 266 -14.75 -9.51 -0.10
C GLY A 266 -14.18 -9.67 1.31
N VAL A 267 -13.91 -8.56 1.99
CA VAL A 267 -13.37 -8.54 3.37
C VAL A 267 -14.41 -9.06 4.35
N VAL A 268 -15.66 -8.59 4.24
CA VAL A 268 -16.74 -9.04 5.14
C VAL A 268 -17.11 -10.51 4.88
N THR A 269 -17.08 -10.95 3.63
CA THR A 269 -17.28 -12.38 3.30
C THR A 269 -16.17 -13.24 3.90
N GLU A 270 -14.92 -12.77 3.83
CA GLU A 270 -13.79 -13.46 4.44
C GLU A 270 -13.90 -13.52 5.97
N LEU A 271 -14.35 -12.42 6.59
CA LEU A 271 -14.65 -12.37 8.02
C LEU A 271 -15.71 -13.42 8.39
N PHE A 272 -16.81 -13.51 7.63
CA PHE A 272 -17.83 -14.55 7.86
C PHE A 272 -17.29 -15.96 7.66
N ARG A 273 -16.48 -16.17 6.63
CA ARG A 273 -15.87 -17.48 6.33
C ARG A 273 -14.99 -17.93 7.50
N GLN A 274 -14.14 -17.05 8.01
CA GLN A 274 -13.28 -17.38 9.15
C GLN A 274 -14.08 -17.51 10.45
N ALA A 275 -15.08 -16.67 10.69
CA ALA A 275 -15.96 -16.79 11.86
C ALA A 275 -16.71 -18.13 11.88
N ALA A 276 -17.32 -18.54 10.76
CA ALA A 276 -18.02 -19.82 10.64
C ALA A 276 -17.06 -21.01 10.85
N ARG A 277 -15.85 -20.95 10.28
CA ARG A 277 -14.82 -21.96 10.53
C ARG A 277 -14.51 -22.11 12.01
N ARG A 278 -14.34 -21.01 12.75
CA ARG A 278 -14.05 -21.05 14.19
C ARG A 278 -15.23 -21.53 15.03
N MET A 279 -16.47 -21.31 14.57
CA MET A 279 -17.66 -21.91 15.20
C MET A 279 -17.73 -23.42 15.00
N ASP A 280 -17.33 -23.89 13.82
CA ASP A 280 -17.35 -25.31 13.44
C ASP A 280 -16.06 -26.05 13.79
N ASP A 281 -14.99 -25.35 14.21
CA ASP A 281 -13.68 -25.93 14.53
C ASP A 281 -13.72 -26.63 15.89
N PRO A 282 -13.66 -27.97 15.92
CA PRO A 282 -13.61 -28.71 17.16
C PRO A 282 -12.33 -28.39 17.93
N ALA A 283 -11.20 -28.01 17.31
CA ALA A 283 -9.94 -27.74 17.99
C ALA A 283 -9.94 -26.43 18.78
N LEU A 284 -10.76 -25.44 18.40
CA LEU A 284 -10.98 -24.22 19.18
C LEU A 284 -11.99 -24.43 20.33
N GLN A 285 -12.84 -25.46 20.23
CA GLN A 285 -13.78 -25.85 21.28
C GLN A 285 -13.31 -27.02 22.14
N ALA A 286 -12.30 -27.75 21.71
CA ALA A 286 -11.77 -28.92 22.39
C ALA A 286 -10.57 -28.50 23.24
N GLY A 287 -10.63 -28.85 24.52
CA GLY A 287 -9.56 -28.56 25.47
C GLY A 287 -8.23 -29.24 25.11
N ASP A 288 -7.23 -29.04 25.97
CA ASP A 288 -5.83 -29.45 25.81
C ASP A 288 -5.61 -30.90 25.29
N GLU A 289 -6.54 -31.81 25.56
CA GLU A 289 -6.50 -33.20 25.09
C GLU A 289 -6.54 -33.35 23.56
N PHE A 290 -7.27 -32.47 22.86
CA PHE A 290 -7.41 -32.50 21.41
C PHE A 290 -6.15 -31.95 20.71
N LEU A 291 -5.55 -30.91 21.29
CA LEU A 291 -4.27 -30.35 20.84
C LEU A 291 -3.13 -31.35 21.05
N ASN A 292 -3.13 -32.07 22.17
CA ASN A 292 -2.16 -33.14 22.43
C ASN A 292 -2.29 -34.29 21.42
N LEU A 293 -3.53 -34.69 21.08
CA LEU A 293 -3.77 -35.72 20.07
C LEU A 293 -3.29 -35.26 18.68
N ALA A 294 -3.60 -34.02 18.29
CA ALA A 294 -3.18 -33.47 17.02
C ALA A 294 -1.63 -33.38 16.92
N GLY A 295 -0.96 -33.00 18.01
CA GLY A 295 0.50 -33.01 18.12
C GLY A 295 1.10 -34.42 17.95
N GLN A 296 0.55 -35.42 18.63
CA GLN A 296 0.99 -36.82 18.49
C GLN A 296 0.80 -37.35 17.07
N MET A 297 -0.31 -37.00 16.42
CA MET A 297 -0.55 -37.40 15.04
C MET A 297 0.37 -36.66 14.05
N LYS A 298 0.78 -35.41 14.35
CA LYS A 298 1.79 -34.67 13.58
C LYS A 298 3.18 -35.30 13.69
N GLU A 299 3.61 -35.69 14.89
CA GLU A 299 4.86 -36.43 15.08
C GLU A 299 4.85 -37.77 14.32
N THR A 300 3.72 -38.49 14.40
CA THR A 300 3.52 -39.74 13.65
C THR A 300 3.59 -39.49 12.15
N LEU A 301 3.05 -38.38 11.65
CA LEU A 301 3.16 -38.01 10.23
C LEU A 301 4.61 -37.78 9.81
N TYR A 302 5.41 -37.07 10.60
CA TYR A 302 6.83 -36.83 10.28
C TYR A 302 7.65 -38.11 10.29
N THR A 303 7.47 -38.98 11.29
CA THR A 303 8.18 -40.27 11.32
C THR A 303 7.86 -41.15 10.11
N LEU A 304 6.62 -41.13 9.62
CA LEU A 304 6.22 -41.85 8.41
C LEU A 304 6.77 -41.22 7.12
N LEU A 305 6.91 -39.90 7.08
CA LEU A 305 7.55 -39.19 5.96
C LEU A 305 9.05 -39.50 5.89
N ASP A 306 9.74 -39.49 7.04
CA ASP A 306 11.16 -39.82 7.16
C ASP A 306 11.44 -41.29 6.82
N ALA A 307 10.51 -42.19 7.17
CA ALA A 307 10.56 -43.61 6.79
C ALA A 307 10.17 -43.87 5.32
N GLY A 308 9.81 -42.85 4.55
CA GLY A 308 9.41 -42.98 3.14
C GLY A 308 8.05 -43.66 2.94
N GLN A 309 7.25 -43.83 3.98
CA GLN A 309 5.97 -44.56 3.96
C GLN A 309 4.82 -43.65 3.48
N THR A 310 4.89 -43.24 2.21
CA THR A 310 4.00 -42.24 1.58
C THR A 310 2.51 -42.58 1.67
N ALA A 311 2.14 -43.87 1.59
CA ALA A 311 0.75 -44.31 1.66
C ALA A 311 0.14 -44.15 3.07
N GLN A 312 0.91 -44.46 4.12
CA GLN A 312 0.48 -44.32 5.52
C GLN A 312 0.53 -42.86 5.96
N ALA A 313 1.59 -42.13 5.57
CA ALA A 313 1.67 -40.68 5.77
C ALA A 313 0.46 -39.96 5.15
N SER A 314 0.01 -40.37 3.96
CA SER A 314 -1.21 -39.82 3.34
C SER A 314 -2.49 -40.12 4.13
N GLN A 315 -2.56 -41.25 4.84
CA GLN A 315 -3.71 -41.62 5.65
C GLN A 315 -3.75 -40.81 6.94
N ILE A 316 -2.60 -40.63 7.61
CA ILE A 316 -2.48 -39.80 8.80
C ILE A 316 -2.72 -38.33 8.47
N LEU A 317 -2.18 -37.82 7.35
CA LEU A 317 -2.43 -36.46 6.91
C LEU A 317 -3.94 -36.19 6.71
N LYS A 318 -4.71 -37.14 6.15
CA LYS A 318 -6.16 -37.00 6.02
C LYS A 318 -6.90 -36.89 7.35
N GLN A 319 -6.30 -37.39 8.42
CA GLN A 319 -6.86 -37.34 9.77
C GLN A 319 -6.37 -36.10 10.54
N VAL A 320 -5.16 -35.62 10.30
CA VAL A 320 -4.60 -34.41 10.95
C VAL A 320 -5.07 -33.12 10.28
N LEU A 321 -5.23 -33.11 8.96
CA LEU A 321 -5.62 -31.90 8.22
C LEU A 321 -6.99 -31.34 8.66
N PRO A 322 -8.01 -32.16 8.99
CA PRO A 322 -9.25 -31.66 9.59
C PRO A 322 -9.10 -31.15 11.03
N LEU A 323 -8.05 -31.58 11.76
CA LEU A 323 -7.80 -31.22 13.15
C LEU A 323 -6.99 -29.92 13.29
N ILE A 324 -6.11 -29.61 12.33
CA ILE A 324 -5.34 -28.35 12.28
C ILE A 324 -5.37 -27.80 10.84
N PRO A 325 -6.53 -27.30 10.37
CA PRO A 325 -6.71 -26.93 8.96
C PRO A 325 -5.91 -25.69 8.52
N GLU A 326 -5.42 -24.89 9.47
CA GLU A 326 -4.73 -23.62 9.21
C GLU A 326 -3.19 -23.74 9.18
N GLU A 327 -2.65 -24.91 9.47
CA GLU A 327 -1.20 -25.10 9.45
C GLU A 327 -0.68 -25.26 8.02
N LEU A 328 -0.07 -24.18 7.51
CA LEU A 328 0.50 -24.11 6.15
C LEU A 328 1.41 -25.31 5.85
N GLU A 329 2.18 -25.78 6.82
CA GLU A 329 3.07 -26.95 6.69
C GLU A 329 2.31 -28.22 6.29
N LEU A 330 1.13 -28.49 6.87
CA LEU A 330 0.32 -29.67 6.54
C LEU A 330 -0.27 -29.59 5.13
N ILE A 331 -0.61 -28.38 4.68
CA ILE A 331 -1.08 -28.13 3.31
C ILE A 331 0.06 -28.41 2.31
N TRP A 332 1.27 -27.94 2.61
CA TRP A 332 2.47 -28.21 1.81
C TRP A 332 2.81 -29.70 1.74
N ILE A 333 2.78 -30.40 2.87
CA ILE A 333 2.99 -31.86 2.94
C ILE A 333 1.95 -32.59 2.08
N GLY A 334 0.69 -32.14 2.09
CA GLY A 334 -0.37 -32.69 1.24
C GLY A 334 -0.09 -32.53 -0.25
N GLN A 335 0.36 -31.35 -0.68
CA GLN A 335 0.73 -31.11 -2.08
C GLN A 335 1.93 -31.97 -2.50
N GLU A 336 2.93 -32.10 -1.63
CA GLU A 336 4.12 -32.92 -1.89
C GLU A 336 3.79 -34.42 -1.96
N LEU A 337 2.94 -34.94 -1.08
CA LEU A 337 2.48 -36.33 -1.13
C LEU A 337 1.66 -36.63 -2.39
N ILE A 338 0.83 -35.69 -2.85
CA ILE A 338 0.11 -35.80 -4.13
C ILE A 338 1.11 -35.84 -5.30
N ARG A 339 2.17 -35.05 -5.25
CA ARG A 339 3.23 -35.00 -6.28
C ARG A 339 3.99 -36.32 -6.36
N ARG A 340 4.32 -36.93 -5.21
CA ARG A 340 5.00 -38.23 -5.11
C ARG A 340 4.17 -39.41 -5.59
N ARG A 341 2.85 -39.29 -5.63
CA ARG A 341 1.92 -40.32 -6.12
C ARG A 341 1.69 -40.28 -7.64
N LYS A 342 2.09 -39.17 -8.29
CA LYS A 342 1.96 -38.96 -9.75
C LYS A 342 3.24 -39.33 -10.52
N LEU A 343 4.32 -39.65 -9.81
CA LEU A 343 5.51 -40.35 -10.30
C LEU A 343 5.36 -41.84 -10.00
#